data_AF-A0A2Z6LG74-F1
#
_entry.id   AF-A0A2Z6LG74-F1
#
_cell.length_a   1.000
_cell.length_b   1.000
_cell.length_c   1.000
_cell.angle_alpha   90.00
_cell.angle_beta   90.00
_cell.angle_gamma   90.00
#
_symmetry.space_group_name_H-M   'P 1'
#
loop_
_entity.id
_entity.type
_entity.pdbx_description
1 polymer ?
#
loop_
_entity_poly.entity_id
_entity_poly.type
_entity_poly.pdbx_seq_one_letter_code
_entity_poly.pdbx_strand_id
1 'polypeptide(L)'
;MCNSISFFSSLPEDITFKIASLLQVRDLCALGSCSKFWRQLCFSDSIWHSLVTNRWPLLHSSLSPYVKTWRRLYFERHIELGIRAGSVERFLKACSRNESLEVGDYLQAFETINGARFGYEDIQRFLFKPQMNVLLNLLGVHYCIASLGIRGDDLVDALRTCEISNRHVCVKWWKLGRWVYGYRGRDELLFRWVSLGDLATEEDGSVLGVLRRGTIHEVLRVQISAVGHKSIPWSYQVTQRLE
;
A
#
# COMPACT_ATOMS: atom_id res chain seq x y z
N MET A 1 -42.47 -12.44 -3.81
CA MET A 1 -41.88 -12.67 -5.14
C MET A 1 -41.89 -11.35 -5.88
N CYS A 2 -40.76 -10.65 -5.96
CA CYS A 2 -40.69 -9.30 -6.55
C CYS A 2 -40.48 -9.39 -8.07
N ASN A 3 -41.43 -8.84 -8.83
CA ASN A 3 -41.36 -8.60 -10.28
C ASN A 3 -40.42 -7.42 -10.63
N SER A 4 -39.19 -7.43 -10.12
CA SER A 4 -38.19 -6.37 -10.39
C SER A 4 -37.22 -6.70 -11.53
N ILE A 5 -37.34 -7.88 -12.15
CA ILE A 5 -36.37 -8.39 -13.13
C ILE A 5 -36.47 -7.66 -14.50
N SER A 6 -37.56 -6.96 -14.82
CA SER A 6 -37.77 -6.36 -16.16
C SER A 6 -37.12 -4.99 -16.38
N PHE A 7 -36.79 -4.24 -15.33
CA PHE A 7 -36.29 -2.86 -15.49
C PHE A 7 -34.84 -2.81 -15.99
N PHE A 8 -33.99 -3.71 -15.51
CA PHE A 8 -32.56 -3.69 -15.86
C PHE A 8 -32.25 -4.25 -17.25
N SER A 9 -33.09 -5.15 -17.75
CA SER A 9 -32.97 -5.71 -19.11
C SER A 9 -33.53 -4.79 -20.20
N SER A 10 -34.18 -3.68 -19.83
CA SER A 10 -34.72 -2.68 -20.75
C SER A 10 -33.87 -1.42 -20.85
N LEU A 11 -32.77 -1.35 -20.09
CA LEU A 11 -31.81 -0.26 -20.18
C LEU A 11 -31.00 -0.36 -21.49
N PRO A 12 -30.65 0.79 -22.11
CA PRO A 12 -29.68 0.87 -23.19
C PRO A 12 -28.33 0.20 -22.85
N GLU A 13 -27.70 -0.41 -23.85
CA GLU A 13 -26.48 -1.20 -23.69
C GLU A 13 -25.31 -0.36 -23.14
N ASP A 14 -25.19 0.90 -23.56
CA ASP A 14 -24.18 1.85 -23.08
C ASP A 14 -24.32 2.15 -21.58
N ILE A 15 -25.55 2.28 -21.08
CA ILE A 15 -25.83 2.48 -19.66
C ILE A 15 -25.49 1.23 -18.86
N THR A 16 -25.92 0.05 -19.32
CA THR A 16 -25.59 -1.21 -18.64
C THR A 16 -24.09 -1.48 -18.62
N PHE A 17 -23.39 -1.15 -19.70
CA PHE A 17 -21.93 -1.21 -19.78
C PHE A 17 -21.28 -0.28 -18.76
N LYS A 18 -21.74 0.97 -18.68
CA LYS A 18 -21.19 1.94 -17.73
C LYS A 18 -21.41 1.51 -16.29
N ILE A 19 -22.59 1.01 -15.95
CA ILE A 19 -22.87 0.43 -14.62
C ILE A 19 -21.88 -0.69 -14.32
N ALA A 20 -21.74 -1.67 -15.21
CA ALA A 20 -20.83 -2.81 -15.03
C ALA A 20 -19.36 -2.38 -14.90
N SER A 21 -18.92 -1.36 -15.67
CA SER A 21 -17.55 -0.85 -15.65
C SER A 21 -17.14 -0.15 -14.34
N LEU A 22 -18.13 0.29 -13.55
CA LEU A 22 -17.92 0.95 -12.26
C LEU A 22 -17.93 -0.03 -11.09
N LEU A 23 -18.30 -1.29 -11.33
CA LEU A 23 -18.38 -2.29 -10.27
C LEU A 23 -17.00 -2.86 -9.93
N GLN A 24 -16.81 -3.14 -8.65
CA GLN A 24 -15.70 -4.00 -8.23
C GLN A 24 -15.88 -5.42 -8.78
N VAL A 25 -14.77 -6.12 -9.01
CA VAL A 25 -14.79 -7.48 -9.62
C VAL A 25 -15.71 -8.45 -8.90
N ARG A 26 -15.81 -8.37 -7.57
CA ARG A 26 -16.73 -9.24 -6.81
C ARG A 26 -18.18 -9.01 -7.23
N ASP A 27 -18.59 -7.76 -7.30
CA ASP A 27 -19.96 -7.39 -7.57
C ASP A 27 -20.26 -7.54 -9.08
N LEU A 28 -19.27 -7.36 -9.95
CA LEU A 28 -19.34 -7.70 -11.37
C LEU A 28 -19.60 -9.20 -11.59
N CYS A 29 -18.90 -10.07 -10.86
CA CYS A 29 -19.12 -11.52 -10.91
C CYS A 29 -20.51 -11.91 -10.38
N ALA A 30 -20.98 -11.24 -9.32
CA ALA A 30 -22.33 -11.46 -8.78
C ALA A 30 -23.39 -11.04 -9.81
N LEU A 31 -23.24 -9.86 -10.43
CA LEU A 31 -24.14 -9.36 -11.46
C LEU A 31 -24.18 -10.29 -12.68
N GLY A 32 -23.02 -10.75 -13.15
CA GLY A 32 -22.92 -11.73 -14.23
C GLY A 32 -23.58 -13.08 -13.94
N SER A 33 -23.85 -13.38 -12.66
CA SER A 33 -24.56 -14.59 -12.25
C SER A 33 -26.09 -14.42 -12.27
N CYS A 34 -26.60 -13.19 -12.32
CA CYS A 34 -28.04 -12.90 -12.23
C CYS A 34 -28.84 -13.27 -13.48
N SER A 35 -28.25 -13.20 -14.68
CA SER A 35 -28.96 -13.53 -15.94
C SER A 35 -27.99 -13.86 -17.09
N LYS A 36 -28.49 -14.43 -18.20
CA LYS A 36 -27.68 -14.65 -19.41
C LYS A 36 -27.18 -13.33 -20.03
N PHE A 37 -28.02 -12.30 -20.04
CA PHE A 37 -27.67 -10.96 -20.53
C PHE A 37 -26.49 -10.39 -19.74
N TRP A 38 -26.63 -10.31 -18.41
CA TRP A 38 -25.56 -9.79 -17.54
C TRP A 38 -24.30 -10.64 -17.60
N ARG A 39 -24.42 -11.97 -17.75
CA ARG A 39 -23.27 -12.85 -17.96
C ARG A 39 -22.49 -12.43 -19.19
N GLN A 40 -23.17 -12.28 -20.33
CA GLN A 40 -22.52 -11.91 -21.58
C GLN A 40 -21.84 -10.53 -21.49
N LEU A 41 -22.52 -9.56 -20.88
CA LEU A 41 -21.97 -8.21 -20.71
C LEU A 41 -20.79 -8.16 -19.73
N CYS A 42 -20.94 -8.71 -18.51
CA CYS A 42 -19.91 -8.67 -17.46
C CYS A 42 -18.64 -9.45 -17.81
N PHE A 43 -18.77 -10.47 -18.66
CA PHE A 43 -17.64 -11.26 -19.15
C PHE A 43 -17.15 -10.84 -20.54
N SER A 44 -17.65 -9.72 -21.08
CA SER A 44 -17.12 -9.11 -22.29
C SER A 44 -15.77 -8.45 -22.05
N ASP A 45 -14.83 -8.58 -22.99
CA ASP A 45 -13.45 -8.13 -22.81
C ASP A 45 -13.32 -6.60 -22.67
N SER A 46 -14.31 -5.84 -23.16
CA SER A 46 -14.39 -4.38 -23.02
C SER A 46 -14.58 -3.92 -21.57
N ILE A 47 -15.35 -4.66 -20.76
CA ILE A 47 -15.48 -4.37 -19.32
C ILE A 47 -14.13 -4.59 -18.62
N TRP A 48 -13.47 -5.72 -18.91
CA TRP A 48 -12.18 -6.05 -18.30
C TRP A 48 -11.06 -5.11 -18.75
N HIS A 49 -11.11 -4.63 -20.00
CA HIS A 49 -10.25 -3.55 -20.46
C HIS A 49 -10.41 -2.30 -19.59
N SER A 50 -11.65 -1.83 -19.38
CA SER A 50 -11.92 -0.68 -18.52
C SER A 50 -11.39 -0.89 -17.10
N LEU A 51 -11.60 -2.08 -16.52
CA LEU A 51 -11.10 -2.41 -15.18
C LEU A 51 -9.57 -2.38 -15.09
N VAL A 52 -8.87 -2.93 -16.10
CA VAL A 52 -7.40 -2.90 -16.15
C VAL A 52 -6.89 -1.47 -16.27
N THR A 53 -7.50 -0.67 -17.16
CA THR A 53 -7.06 0.71 -17.41
C THR A 53 -7.28 1.61 -16.19
N ASN A 54 -8.40 1.43 -15.47
CA ASN A 54 -8.70 2.20 -14.27
C ASN A 54 -7.82 1.79 -13.09
N ARG A 55 -7.56 0.49 -12.90
CA ARG A 55 -6.80 -0.03 -11.75
C ARG A 55 -5.29 0.07 -11.93
N TRP A 56 -4.79 -0.16 -13.15
CA TRP A 56 -3.37 -0.18 -13.50
C TRP A 56 -3.07 0.63 -14.78
N PRO A 57 -3.23 1.96 -14.75
CA PRO A 57 -3.03 2.81 -15.92
C PRO A 57 -1.62 2.67 -16.52
N LEU A 58 -0.59 2.55 -15.67
CA LEU A 58 0.81 2.37 -16.10
C LEU A 58 1.08 1.01 -16.77
N LEU A 59 0.30 -0.02 -16.44
CA LEU A 59 0.39 -1.32 -17.12
C LEU A 59 -0.24 -1.22 -18.50
N HIS A 60 -1.42 -0.61 -18.59
CA HIS A 60 -2.11 -0.39 -19.87
C HIS A 60 -1.20 0.35 -20.87
N SER A 61 -0.54 1.44 -20.45
CA SER A 61 0.38 2.19 -21.33
C SER A 61 1.56 1.38 -21.87
N SER A 62 1.93 0.27 -21.21
CA SER A 62 3.02 -0.62 -21.63
C SER A 62 2.56 -1.81 -22.49
N LEU A 63 1.25 -2.03 -22.59
CA LEU A 63 0.70 -3.16 -23.32
C LEU A 63 0.42 -2.79 -24.77
N SER A 64 0.55 -3.80 -25.65
CA SER A 64 0.20 -3.67 -27.06
C SER A 64 -1.32 -3.47 -27.22
N PRO A 65 -1.78 -2.63 -28.15
CA PRO A 65 -3.21 -2.42 -28.42
C PRO A 65 -3.95 -3.69 -28.90
N TYR A 66 -3.23 -4.77 -29.19
CA TYR A 66 -3.80 -6.04 -29.70
C TYR A 66 -4.09 -7.09 -28.62
N VAL A 67 -4.02 -6.75 -27.33
CA VAL A 67 -4.42 -7.69 -26.25
C VAL A 67 -5.92 -7.96 -26.38
N LYS A 68 -6.29 -9.19 -26.77
CA LYS A 68 -7.69 -9.66 -26.93
C LYS A 68 -8.17 -10.53 -25.76
N THR A 69 -7.53 -10.41 -24.61
CA THR A 69 -7.80 -11.24 -23.42
C THR A 69 -7.61 -10.45 -22.13
N TRP A 70 -8.17 -9.24 -22.06
CA TRP A 70 -8.08 -8.35 -20.89
C TRP A 70 -8.52 -9.03 -19.60
N ARG A 71 -9.56 -9.88 -19.67
CA ARG A 71 -10.00 -10.66 -18.51
C ARG A 71 -8.90 -11.57 -17.96
N ARG A 72 -8.22 -12.30 -18.84
CA ARG A 72 -7.14 -13.22 -18.44
C ARG A 72 -5.98 -12.43 -17.84
N LEU A 73 -5.58 -11.36 -18.51
CA LEU A 73 -4.52 -10.47 -18.07
C LEU A 73 -4.81 -9.89 -16.68
N TYR A 74 -6.06 -9.49 -16.43
CA TYR A 74 -6.48 -8.98 -15.13
C TYR A 74 -6.23 -10.01 -14.01
N PHE A 75 -6.64 -11.26 -14.21
CA PHE A 75 -6.46 -12.31 -13.20
C PHE A 75 -4.98 -12.67 -13.01
N GLU A 76 -4.23 -12.84 -14.10
CA GLU A 76 -2.79 -13.12 -14.02
C GLU A 76 -2.06 -12.01 -13.25
N ARG A 77 -2.38 -10.75 -13.54
CA ARG A 77 -1.83 -9.59 -12.83
C ARG A 77 -2.23 -9.56 -11.36
N HIS A 78 -3.50 -9.83 -11.05
CA HIS A 78 -3.98 -9.86 -9.67
C HIS A 78 -3.27 -10.94 -8.84
N ILE A 79 -3.06 -12.13 -9.42
CA ILE A 79 -2.34 -13.23 -8.78
C ILE A 79 -0.87 -12.84 -8.57
N GLU A 80 -0.23 -12.26 -9.58
CA GLU A 80 1.15 -11.78 -9.50
C GLU A 80 1.35 -10.81 -8.33
N LEU A 81 0.48 -9.79 -8.22
CA LEU A 81 0.55 -8.80 -7.14
C LEU A 81 0.31 -9.43 -5.77
N GLY A 82 -0.58 -10.41 -5.67
CA GLY A 82 -0.77 -11.19 -4.44
C GLY A 82 0.51 -11.93 -4.02
N ILE A 83 1.20 -12.57 -4.96
CA ILE A 83 2.48 -13.26 -4.71
C ILE A 83 3.57 -12.26 -4.29
N ARG A 84 3.63 -11.09 -4.93
CA ARG A 84 4.56 -10.00 -4.59
C ARG A 84 4.30 -9.49 -3.17
N ALA A 85 3.05 -9.18 -2.83
CA ALA A 85 2.67 -8.71 -1.50
C ALA A 85 3.02 -9.73 -0.41
N GLY A 86 2.70 -11.01 -0.63
CA GLY A 86 3.07 -12.07 0.32
C GLY A 86 4.58 -12.30 0.44
N SER A 87 5.35 -11.99 -0.60
CA SER A 87 6.81 -12.05 -0.56
C SER A 87 7.41 -10.91 0.24
N VAL A 88 6.88 -9.69 0.08
CA VAL A 88 7.26 -8.53 0.90
C VAL A 88 6.90 -8.76 2.36
N GLU A 89 5.73 -9.31 2.65
CA GLU A 89 5.33 -9.67 4.01
C GLU A 89 6.32 -10.66 4.65
N ARG A 90 6.67 -11.74 3.94
CA ARG A 90 7.66 -12.73 4.42
C ARG A 90 9.03 -12.10 4.65
N PHE A 91 9.48 -11.25 3.74
CA PHE A 91 10.74 -10.52 3.86
C PHE A 91 10.75 -9.61 5.10
N LEU A 92 9.72 -8.79 5.29
CA LEU A 92 9.60 -7.91 6.45
C LEU A 92 9.58 -8.70 7.76
N LYS A 93 8.87 -9.84 7.80
CA LYS A 93 8.88 -10.73 8.97
C LYS A 93 10.27 -11.29 9.26
N ALA A 94 11.05 -11.64 8.23
CA ALA A 94 12.39 -12.18 8.38
C ALA A 94 13.41 -11.11 8.83
N CYS A 95 13.31 -9.89 8.33
CA CYS A 95 14.20 -8.79 8.70
C CYS A 95 13.85 -8.15 10.05
N SER A 96 12.62 -8.33 10.52
CA SER A 96 12.15 -7.76 11.78
C SER A 96 12.65 -8.58 12.98
N ARG A 97 13.89 -8.34 13.42
CA ARG A 97 14.42 -8.89 14.67
C ARG A 97 13.80 -8.12 15.85
N ASN A 98 13.13 -8.83 16.76
CA ASN A 98 12.42 -8.22 17.90
C ASN A 98 11.44 -7.11 17.49
N GLU A 99 10.74 -7.30 16.36
CA GLU A 99 9.76 -6.34 15.82
C GLU A 99 10.32 -4.95 15.46
N SER A 100 11.65 -4.84 15.35
CA SER A 100 12.37 -3.66 14.88
C SER A 100 12.94 -3.90 13.49
N LEU A 101 12.82 -2.91 12.62
CA LEU A 101 13.27 -2.95 11.23
C LEU A 101 14.20 -1.77 10.95
N GLU A 102 15.34 -2.03 10.33
CA GLU A 102 16.21 -0.96 9.83
C GLU A 102 15.61 -0.33 8.57
N VAL A 103 15.88 0.96 8.36
CA VAL A 103 15.33 1.66 7.20
C VAL A 103 15.82 1.12 5.86
N GLY A 104 17.01 0.51 5.81
CA GLY A 104 17.52 -0.14 4.61
C GLY A 104 16.59 -1.27 4.14
N ASP A 105 16.23 -2.17 5.05
CA ASP A 105 15.29 -3.26 4.78
C ASP A 105 13.90 -2.71 4.43
N TYR A 106 13.44 -1.68 5.14
CA TYR A 106 12.17 -1.01 4.85
C TYR A 106 12.13 -0.43 3.43
N LEU A 107 13.19 0.28 3.01
CA LEU A 107 13.30 0.87 1.68
C LEU A 107 13.42 -0.21 0.60
N GLN A 108 14.09 -1.32 0.86
CA GLN A 108 14.13 -2.45 -0.07
C GLN A 108 12.73 -3.06 -0.28
N ALA A 109 11.95 -3.20 0.79
CA ALA A 109 10.55 -3.62 0.69
C ALA A 109 9.71 -2.60 -0.09
N PHE A 110 9.95 -1.30 0.13
CA PHE A 110 9.29 -0.22 -0.61
C PHE A 110 9.58 -0.30 -2.11
N GLU A 111 10.84 -0.43 -2.51
CA GLU A 111 11.23 -0.56 -3.91
C GLU A 111 10.63 -1.81 -4.57
N THR A 112 10.46 -2.89 -3.82
CA THR A 112 9.80 -4.10 -4.33
C THR A 112 8.34 -3.85 -4.70
N ILE A 113 7.60 -3.11 -3.85
CA ILE A 113 6.21 -2.71 -4.15
C ILE A 113 6.17 -1.68 -5.28
N ASN A 114 7.10 -0.72 -5.26
CA ASN A 114 7.18 0.34 -6.25
C ASN A 114 7.47 -0.21 -7.66
N GLY A 115 8.45 -1.11 -7.78
CA GLY A 115 8.76 -1.82 -9.02
C GLY A 115 7.61 -2.70 -9.52
N ALA A 116 6.82 -3.27 -8.60
CA ALA A 116 5.64 -4.03 -8.96
C ALA A 116 4.44 -3.16 -9.37
N ARG A 117 4.46 -1.83 -9.17
CA ARG A 117 3.41 -0.88 -9.58
C ARG A 117 2.01 -1.29 -9.10
N PHE A 118 1.85 -1.37 -7.79
CA PHE A 118 0.55 -1.63 -7.15
C PHE A 118 -0.41 -0.46 -7.43
N GLY A 119 -1.67 -0.78 -7.72
CA GLY A 119 -2.75 0.21 -7.71
C GLY A 119 -3.28 0.41 -6.30
N TYR A 120 -4.08 1.47 -6.09
CA TYR A 120 -4.64 1.78 -4.78
C TYR A 120 -5.51 0.64 -4.21
N GLU A 121 -6.36 0.05 -5.05
CA GLU A 121 -7.19 -1.10 -4.68
C GLU A 121 -6.37 -2.34 -4.29
N ASP A 122 -5.16 -2.52 -4.85
CA ASP A 122 -4.28 -3.60 -4.46
C ASP A 122 -3.72 -3.37 -3.07
N ILE A 123 -3.33 -2.14 -2.74
CA ILE A 123 -2.84 -1.77 -1.41
C ILE A 123 -3.95 -2.01 -0.38
N GLN A 124 -5.17 -1.55 -0.64
CA GLN A 124 -6.30 -1.81 0.24
C GLN A 124 -6.53 -3.31 0.45
N ARG A 125 -6.44 -4.10 -0.62
CA ARG A 125 -6.77 -5.54 -0.58
C ARG A 125 -5.67 -6.43 0.00
N PHE A 126 -4.40 -6.07 -0.20
CA PHE A 126 -3.26 -6.89 0.21
C PHE A 126 -2.55 -6.36 1.44
N LEU A 127 -2.44 -5.03 1.57
CA LEU A 127 -1.66 -4.40 2.62
C LEU A 127 -2.52 -3.84 3.74
N PHE A 128 -3.74 -3.33 3.48
CA PHE A 128 -4.61 -2.76 4.51
C PHE A 128 -5.53 -3.80 5.14
N LYS A 129 -4.89 -4.77 5.79
CA LYS A 129 -5.55 -5.84 6.51
C LYS A 129 -5.14 -5.82 7.98
N PRO A 130 -6.09 -5.84 8.93
CA PRO A 130 -5.77 -5.91 10.36
C PRO A 130 -4.87 -7.09 10.72
N GLN A 131 -5.03 -8.21 10.03
CA GLN A 131 -4.27 -9.44 10.28
C GLN A 131 -2.80 -9.33 9.86
N MET A 132 -2.45 -8.31 9.06
CA MET A 132 -1.10 -8.12 8.56
C MET A 132 -0.21 -7.42 9.59
N ASN A 133 1.11 -7.49 9.37
CA ASN A 133 2.09 -6.76 10.17
C ASN A 133 1.90 -5.23 10.02
N VAL A 134 2.01 -4.47 11.12
CA VAL A 134 1.88 -3.01 11.09
C VAL A 134 2.92 -2.34 10.22
N LEU A 135 4.13 -2.91 10.08
CA LEU A 135 5.17 -2.43 9.18
C LEU A 135 4.76 -2.58 7.71
N LEU A 136 4.00 -3.64 7.38
CA LEU A 136 3.43 -3.81 6.05
C LEU A 136 2.30 -2.80 5.80
N ASN A 137 1.46 -2.54 6.80
CA ASN A 137 0.44 -1.48 6.68
C ASN A 137 1.10 -0.10 6.50
N LEU A 138 2.14 0.21 7.28
CA LEU A 138 2.94 1.42 7.16
C LEU A 138 3.50 1.56 5.74
N LEU A 139 4.05 0.47 5.19
CA LEU A 139 4.57 0.44 3.83
C LEU A 139 3.48 0.80 2.80
N GLY A 140 2.26 0.30 3.01
CA GLY A 140 1.10 0.64 2.17
C GLY A 140 0.73 2.11 2.26
N VAL A 141 0.66 2.67 3.47
CA VAL A 141 0.40 4.11 3.69
C VAL A 141 1.47 4.96 3.03
N HIS A 142 2.73 4.61 3.25
CA HIS A 142 3.87 5.30 2.66
C HIS A 142 3.81 5.27 1.12
N TYR A 143 3.48 4.12 0.53
CA TYR A 143 3.34 3.96 -0.92
C TYR A 143 2.17 4.78 -1.49
N CYS A 144 1.01 4.80 -0.83
CA CYS A 144 -0.12 5.62 -1.22
C CYS A 144 0.26 7.10 -1.32
N ILE A 145 0.96 7.62 -0.31
CA ILE A 145 1.32 9.05 -0.26
C ILE A 145 2.46 9.36 -1.25
N ALA A 146 3.48 8.51 -1.32
CA ALA A 146 4.70 8.76 -2.09
C ALA A 146 4.56 8.46 -3.58
N SER A 147 3.91 7.36 -3.95
CA SER A 147 3.84 6.87 -5.33
C SER A 147 2.48 7.10 -5.99
N LEU A 148 1.38 7.07 -5.22
CA LEU A 148 0.02 7.27 -5.76
C LEU A 148 -0.52 8.68 -5.54
N GLY A 149 0.11 9.49 -4.69
CA GLY A 149 -0.33 10.84 -4.37
C GLY A 149 -1.61 10.92 -3.52
N ILE A 150 -2.09 9.80 -2.96
CA ILE A 150 -3.32 9.71 -2.17
C ILE A 150 -3.00 10.05 -0.70
N ARG A 151 -3.70 11.03 -0.14
CA ARG A 151 -3.45 11.59 1.20
C ARG A 151 -4.73 12.18 1.79
N GLY A 152 -4.68 12.59 3.06
CA GLY A 152 -5.79 13.25 3.73
C GLY A 152 -6.98 12.34 3.98
N ASP A 153 -8.18 12.91 3.92
CA ASP A 153 -9.44 12.24 4.30
C ASP A 153 -9.67 10.93 3.53
N ASP A 154 -9.40 10.90 2.22
CA ASP A 154 -9.57 9.70 1.40
C ASP A 154 -8.76 8.49 1.93
N LEU A 155 -7.51 8.74 2.33
CA LEU A 155 -6.66 7.69 2.88
C LEU A 155 -7.07 7.35 4.32
N VAL A 156 -7.41 8.34 5.13
CA VAL A 156 -7.87 8.12 6.51
C VAL A 156 -9.13 7.26 6.54
N ASP A 157 -10.11 7.55 5.68
CA ASP A 157 -11.37 6.81 5.63
C ASP A 157 -11.16 5.37 5.17
N ALA A 158 -10.24 5.13 4.24
CA ALA A 158 -9.82 3.78 3.88
C ALA A 158 -9.16 3.05 5.06
N LEU A 159 -8.26 3.71 5.80
CA LEU A 159 -7.61 3.12 6.97
C LEU A 159 -8.60 2.83 8.11
N ARG A 160 -9.63 3.66 8.28
CA ARG A 160 -10.73 3.44 9.24
C ARG A 160 -11.60 2.27 8.81
N THR A 161 -11.99 2.21 7.54
CA THR A 161 -12.77 1.10 6.96
C THR A 161 -12.03 -0.24 7.08
N CYS A 162 -10.71 -0.20 6.94
CA CYS A 162 -9.84 -1.35 7.13
C CYS A 162 -9.46 -1.61 8.59
N GLU A 163 -9.96 -0.84 9.57
CA GLU A 163 -9.68 -0.99 11.02
C GLU A 163 -8.18 -0.91 11.39
N ILE A 164 -7.37 -0.19 10.61
CA ILE A 164 -5.93 -0.05 10.85
C ILE A 164 -5.48 1.38 11.17
N SER A 165 -6.38 2.36 11.10
CA SER A 165 -6.08 3.78 11.38
C SER A 165 -5.36 4.00 12.70
N ASN A 166 -5.79 3.30 13.77
CA ASN A 166 -5.26 3.46 15.12
C ASN A 166 -4.04 2.57 15.40
N ARG A 167 -3.51 1.87 14.40
CA ARG A 167 -2.26 1.12 14.58
C ARG A 167 -1.09 2.11 14.61
N HIS A 168 -0.14 1.86 15.48
CA HIS A 168 0.94 2.79 15.76
C HIS A 168 2.30 2.17 15.45
N VAL A 169 3.23 3.03 15.03
CA VAL A 169 4.64 2.70 14.83
C VAL A 169 5.51 3.71 15.58
N CYS A 170 6.65 3.25 16.09
CA CYS A 170 7.72 4.14 16.55
C CYS A 170 8.76 4.25 15.45
N VAL A 171 9.05 5.46 15.01
CA VAL A 171 10.19 5.73 14.13
C VAL A 171 11.24 6.44 14.94
N LYS A 172 12.47 5.95 14.86
CA LYS A 172 13.62 6.48 15.59
C LYS A 172 14.72 6.80 14.62
N TRP A 173 15.38 7.92 14.80
CA TRP A 173 16.50 8.28 13.95
C TRP A 173 17.54 9.10 14.69
N TRP A 174 18.78 8.97 14.25
CA TRP A 174 19.88 9.80 14.75
C TRP A 174 20.16 10.92 13.80
N LYS A 175 20.05 12.14 14.31
CA LYS A 175 20.38 13.34 13.58
C LYS A 175 21.83 13.73 13.87
N LEU A 176 22.60 13.96 12.80
CA LEU A 176 23.95 14.51 12.87
C LEU A 176 23.89 15.91 13.49
N GLY A 177 24.77 16.16 14.45
CA GLY A 177 24.91 17.48 15.05
C GLY A 177 25.29 18.52 13.99
N ARG A 178 24.58 19.64 14.01
CA ARG A 178 24.81 20.75 13.06
C ARG A 178 26.12 21.47 13.36
N TRP A 179 26.75 21.98 12.32
CA TRP A 179 27.89 22.88 12.46
C TRP A 179 27.40 24.28 12.82
N VAL A 180 27.83 24.78 13.98
CA VAL A 180 27.51 26.12 14.46
C VAL A 180 28.82 26.77 14.93
N TYR A 181 29.16 27.93 14.36
CA TYR A 181 30.42 28.65 14.65
C TYR A 181 31.69 27.79 14.53
N GLY A 182 31.76 26.89 13.55
CA GLY A 182 32.93 26.04 13.31
C GLY A 182 33.05 24.83 14.25
N TYR A 183 32.13 24.66 15.20
CA TYR A 183 32.04 23.46 16.03
C TYR A 183 30.88 22.58 15.58
N ARG A 184 31.10 21.27 15.57
CA ARG A 184 30.03 20.30 15.35
C ARG A 184 29.27 20.07 16.66
N GLY A 185 27.97 20.32 16.64
CA GLY A 185 27.06 19.98 17.73
C GLY A 185 27.03 18.47 18.02
N ARG A 186 26.41 18.08 19.14
CA ARG A 186 26.22 16.66 19.45
C ARG A 186 25.17 16.06 18.53
N ASP A 187 25.35 14.78 18.22
CA ASP A 187 24.33 14.01 17.52
C ASP A 187 23.11 13.79 18.44
N GLU A 188 21.92 13.85 17.87
CA GLU A 188 20.65 13.80 18.61
C GLU A 188 19.87 12.54 18.24
N LEU A 189 19.49 11.75 19.25
CA LEU A 189 18.53 10.66 19.07
C LEU A 189 17.11 11.24 19.14
N LEU A 190 16.37 11.11 18.05
CA LEU A 190 14.97 11.48 17.96
C LEU A 190 14.10 10.23 17.82
N PHE A 191 12.90 10.27 18.39
CA PHE A 191 11.90 9.24 18.18
C PHE A 191 10.51 9.86 18.15
N ARG A 192 9.60 9.24 17.38
CA ARG A 192 8.20 9.66 17.33
C ARG A 192 7.30 8.44 17.23
N TRP A 193 6.26 8.45 18.06
CA TRP A 193 5.13 7.54 17.94
C TRP A 193 4.09 8.20 17.07
N VAL A 194 3.56 7.45 16.11
CA VAL A 194 2.57 7.98 15.17
C VAL A 194 1.60 6.88 14.79
N SER A 195 0.31 7.22 14.68
CA SER A 195 -0.68 6.30 14.14
C SER A 195 -0.64 6.30 12.61
N LEU A 196 -1.14 5.24 11.98
CA LEU A 196 -1.25 5.19 10.53
C LEU A 196 -2.22 6.26 9.99
N GLY A 197 -3.25 6.59 10.76
CA GLY A 197 -4.18 7.68 10.44
C GLY A 197 -3.51 9.05 10.45
N ASP A 198 -2.71 9.35 11.49
CA ASP A 198 -2.01 10.64 11.58
C ASP A 198 -1.02 10.82 10.42
N LEU A 199 -0.31 9.74 10.06
CA LEU A 199 0.62 9.73 8.91
C LEU A 199 -0.08 10.05 7.59
N ALA A 200 -1.36 9.69 7.43
CA ALA A 200 -2.12 9.96 6.21
C ALA A 200 -2.44 11.46 6.04
N THR A 201 -2.54 12.21 7.13
CA THR A 201 -2.83 13.65 7.16
C THR A 201 -1.61 14.54 7.36
N GLU A 202 -0.47 13.95 7.72
CA GLU A 202 0.73 14.71 8.05
C GLU A 202 1.34 15.39 6.81
N GLU A 203 1.50 16.72 6.87
CA GLU A 203 2.17 17.51 5.83
C GLU A 203 3.67 17.19 5.78
N ASP A 204 4.11 16.28 4.89
CA ASP A 204 5.52 15.89 4.61
C ASP A 204 6.49 15.99 5.82
N GLY A 205 5.97 15.66 7.01
CA GLY A 205 6.40 16.27 8.26
C GLY A 205 7.22 15.31 9.09
N SER A 206 8.53 15.50 9.13
CA SER A 206 9.53 14.74 9.91
C SER A 206 9.58 13.21 9.66
N VAL A 207 8.53 12.42 9.92
CA VAL A 207 8.57 10.95 9.90
C VAL A 207 8.56 10.41 8.48
N LEU A 208 7.59 10.78 7.64
CA LEU A 208 7.56 10.34 6.23
C LEU A 208 8.81 10.80 5.48
N GLY A 209 9.30 12.01 5.76
CA GLY A 209 10.56 12.50 5.21
C GLY A 209 11.77 11.65 5.61
N VAL A 210 11.84 11.21 6.88
CA VAL A 210 12.88 10.30 7.37
C VAL A 210 12.74 8.91 6.75
N LEU A 211 11.52 8.38 6.62
CA LEU A 211 11.27 7.08 5.99
C LEU A 211 11.61 7.07 4.50
N ARG A 212 11.33 8.16 3.77
CA ARG A 212 11.67 8.32 2.35
C ARG A 212 13.18 8.46 2.14
N ARG A 213 13.82 9.34 2.90
CA ARG A 213 15.25 9.64 2.72
C ARG A 213 16.16 8.57 3.31
N GLY A 214 15.69 7.83 4.31
CA GLY A 214 16.53 6.91 5.06
C GLY A 214 17.67 7.63 5.77
N THR A 215 18.90 7.18 5.54
CA THR A 215 20.14 7.70 6.14
C THR A 215 20.82 8.77 5.28
N ILE A 216 20.07 9.43 4.39
CA ILE A 216 20.58 10.50 3.54
C ILE A 216 20.29 11.86 4.21
N HIS A 217 21.27 12.76 4.23
CA HIS A 217 21.23 14.12 4.79
C HIS A 217 20.99 14.19 6.29
N GLU A 218 22.05 14.46 7.06
CA GLU A 218 21.98 14.66 8.52
C GLU A 218 21.40 13.48 9.32
N VAL A 219 21.19 12.29 8.74
CA VAL A 219 20.60 11.13 9.43
C VAL A 219 21.53 9.92 9.38
N LEU A 220 21.98 9.44 10.53
CA LEU A 220 22.95 8.33 10.62
C LEU A 220 22.31 6.94 10.52
N ARG A 221 21.18 6.76 11.18
CA ARG A 221 20.48 5.48 11.27
C ARG A 221 19.02 5.73 11.59
N VAL A 222 18.15 4.90 11.04
CA VAL A 222 16.71 4.96 11.25
C VAL A 222 16.20 3.56 11.55
N GLN A 223 15.42 3.42 12.60
CA GLN A 223 14.73 2.19 12.99
C GLN A 223 13.23 2.41 13.13
N ILE A 224 12.47 1.39 12.77
CA ILE A 224 11.02 1.38 12.82
C ILE A 224 10.59 0.19 13.68
N SER A 225 9.73 0.41 14.66
CA SER A 225 9.21 -0.67 15.51
C SER A 225 7.70 -0.60 15.69
N ALA A 226 7.07 -1.77 15.81
CA ALA A 226 5.65 -1.88 16.15
C ALA A 226 5.38 -1.54 17.63
N VAL A 227 4.20 -0.99 17.96
CA VAL A 227 3.77 -0.85 19.37
C VAL A 227 3.55 -2.24 19.97
N GLY A 228 4.19 -2.51 21.12
CA GLY A 228 4.01 -3.74 21.89
C GLY A 228 5.27 -4.20 22.62
N HIS A 229 6.45 -3.81 22.13
CA HIS A 229 7.72 -4.22 22.72
C HIS A 229 8.61 -3.03 23.05
N LYS A 230 9.24 -3.08 24.22
CA LYS A 230 10.23 -2.11 24.66
C LYS A 230 11.34 -2.06 23.61
N SER A 231 11.31 -1.00 22.82
CA SER A 231 12.48 -0.34 22.28
C SER A 231 13.71 -0.63 23.16
N ILE A 232 14.62 -1.48 22.70
CA ILE A 232 15.91 -1.63 23.38
C ILE A 232 16.73 -0.37 23.06
N PRO A 233 17.23 0.37 24.05
CA PRO A 233 18.14 1.48 23.82
C PRO A 233 19.39 0.96 23.06
N TRP A 234 19.87 1.71 22.07
CA TRP A 234 21.01 1.27 21.24
C TRP A 234 22.30 1.01 22.01
N SER A 235 22.39 1.49 23.25
CA SER A 235 23.48 1.17 24.17
C SER A 235 23.65 -0.33 24.42
N TYR A 236 22.62 -1.15 24.20
CA TYR A 236 22.66 -2.60 24.42
C TYR A 236 22.86 -3.44 23.14
N GLN A 237 22.86 -2.85 21.94
CA GLN A 237 23.05 -3.60 20.69
C GLN A 237 24.52 -3.73 20.27
N VAL A 238 25.42 -2.88 20.80
CA VAL A 238 26.85 -2.94 20.50
C VAL A 238 27.50 -4.20 21.09
N THR A 239 26.96 -4.72 22.19
CA THR A 239 27.52 -5.88 22.90
C THR A 239 27.21 -7.23 22.25
N GLN A 240 26.25 -7.31 21.31
CA GLN A 240 25.88 -8.56 20.63
C GLN A 240 26.46 -8.71 19.21
N ARG A 241 27.30 -7.78 18.75
CA ARG A 241 28.02 -7.89 17.47
C ARG A 241 29.45 -8.43 17.63
N LEU A 242 29.83 -8.89 18.82
CA LEU A 242 31.18 -9.37 19.14
C LEU A 242 31.22 -10.82 19.64
N GLU A 243 30.17 -11.62 19.36
CA GLU A 243 30.21 -13.09 19.51
C GLU A 243 29.94 -13.77 18.16
#